data_AF-A0AAN6H1R1-F1
#
_entry.id   AF-A0AAN6H1R1-F1
#
_cell.length_a   1.000
_cell.length_b   1.000
_cell.length_c   1.000
_cell.angle_alpha   90.00
_cell.angle_beta   90.00
_cell.angle_gamma   90.00
#
_symmetry.space_group_name_H-M   'P 1'
#
loop_
_entity.id
_entity.type
_entity.pdbx_description
1 polymer ?
#
loop_
_entity_poly.entity_id
_entity_poly.type
_entity_poly.pdbx_seq_one_letter_code
_entity_poly.pdbx_strand_id
1 'polypeptide(L)'
;MFPEIKAKQADVKEILNEEELSFAKTLDRGEAMFEKMAQKVKGQGSKGKLGGADVWRLYDTYGFPVDLTKIMAEERGLAIDDEEVAKAQEKAREA
;
A
#
# COMPACT_ATOMS: atom_id res chain seq x y z
N MET A 1 -12.32 24.31 27.11
CA MET A 1 -11.61 24.62 25.85
C MET A 1 -10.17 24.22 26.07
N PHE A 2 -9.55 23.41 25.19
CA PHE A 2 -8.19 22.87 25.36
C PHE A 2 -7.15 23.84 24.77
N PRO A 3 -6.56 24.76 25.56
CA PRO A 3 -5.64 25.78 25.04
C PRO A 3 -4.29 25.17 24.63
N GLU A 4 -3.95 24.00 25.18
CA GLU A 4 -2.77 23.21 24.85
C GLU A 4 -2.75 22.75 23.38
N ILE A 5 -3.92 22.51 22.77
CA ILE A 5 -4.02 22.15 21.34
C ILE A 5 -3.69 23.35 20.46
N LYS A 6 -4.14 24.57 20.85
CA LYS A 6 -3.77 25.80 20.13
C LYS A 6 -2.28 26.11 20.25
N ALA A 7 -1.68 25.85 21.41
CA ALA A 7 -0.26 26.08 21.64
C ALA A 7 0.61 25.14 20.78
N LYS A 8 0.20 23.88 20.62
CA LYS A 8 0.93 22.86 19.83
C LYS A 8 0.54 22.81 18.36
N GLN A 9 -0.28 23.75 17.88
CA GLN A 9 -0.78 23.71 16.50
C GLN A 9 0.33 23.81 15.46
N ALA A 10 1.41 24.55 15.75
CA ALA A 10 2.58 24.64 14.87
C ALA A 10 3.30 23.28 14.77
N ASP A 11 3.62 22.67 15.91
CA ASP A 11 4.28 21.37 16.00
C ASP A 11 3.48 20.27 15.30
N VAL A 12 2.15 20.23 15.52
CA VAL A 12 1.26 19.26 14.86
C VAL A 12 1.26 19.43 13.34
N LYS A 13 1.29 20.67 12.83
CA LYS A 13 1.37 20.94 11.39
C LYS A 13 2.72 20.52 10.81
N GLU A 14 3.80 20.76 11.53
CA GLU A 14 5.14 20.35 11.09
C GLU A 14 5.25 18.84 10.98
N ILE A 15 4.84 18.11 12.03
CA ILE A 15 4.79 16.64 12.04
C ILE A 15 3.92 16.12 10.89
N LEU A 16 2.72 16.71 10.70
CA LEU A 16 1.83 16.31 9.62
C LEU A 16 2.48 16.48 8.24
N ASN A 17 3.15 17.61 8.00
CA ASN A 17 3.83 17.86 6.73
C ASN A 17 4.98 16.87 6.51
N GLU A 18 5.75 16.54 7.54
CA GLU A 18 6.82 15.54 7.45
C GLU A 18 6.28 14.14 7.17
N GLU A 19 5.20 13.75 7.85
CA GLU A 19 4.52 12.47 7.63
C GLU A 19 3.91 12.41 6.22
N GLU A 20 3.22 13.45 5.76
CA GLU A 20 2.69 13.51 4.39
C GLU A 20 3.79 13.37 3.34
N LEU A 21 4.94 14.02 3.55
CA LEU A 21 6.04 14.00 2.61
C LEU A 21 6.79 12.66 2.61
N SER A 22 6.88 12.00 3.77
CA SER A 22 7.39 10.63 3.91
C SER A 22 6.42 9.61 3.29
N PHE A 23 5.13 9.79 3.53
CA PHE A 23 4.07 8.94 3.00
C PHE A 23 3.98 9.05 1.48
N ALA A 24 4.01 10.26 0.92
CA ALA A 24 4.01 10.48 -0.53
C ALA A 24 5.19 9.77 -1.23
N LYS A 25 6.40 9.87 -0.67
CA LYS A 25 7.58 9.16 -1.21
C LYS A 25 7.41 7.64 -1.18
N THR A 26 6.75 7.13 -0.15
CA THR A 26 6.47 5.71 0.04
C THR A 26 5.39 5.24 -0.94
N LEU A 27 4.33 6.05 -1.10
CA LEU A 27 3.23 5.86 -2.03
C LEU A 27 3.73 5.79 -3.47
N ASP A 28 4.55 6.75 -3.92
CA ASP A 28 5.10 6.80 -5.28
C ASP A 28 5.89 5.53 -5.64
N ARG A 29 6.66 5.00 -4.68
CA ARG A 29 7.43 3.77 -4.86
C ARG A 29 6.53 2.54 -4.93
N GLY A 30 5.53 2.48 -4.05
CA GLY A 30 4.54 1.40 -4.04
C GLY A 30 3.72 1.36 -5.32
N GLU A 31 3.24 2.50 -5.78
CA GLU A 31 2.49 2.65 -7.03
C GLU A 31 3.32 2.24 -8.25
N ALA A 32 4.57 2.70 -8.36
CA ALA A 32 5.46 2.31 -9.45
C ALA A 32 5.74 0.79 -9.47
N MET A 33 5.80 0.16 -8.30
CA MET A 33 5.98 -1.29 -8.19
C MET A 33 4.70 -2.04 -8.55
N PHE A 34 3.55 -1.59 -8.05
CA PHE A 34 2.24 -2.14 -8.39
C PHE A 34 1.99 -2.09 -9.90
N GLU A 35 2.30 -0.97 -10.55
CA GLU A 35 2.23 -0.82 -12.01
C GLU A 35 3.00 -1.90 -12.75
N LYS A 36 4.26 -2.15 -12.36
CA LYS A 36 5.10 -3.20 -12.97
C LYS A 36 4.48 -4.58 -12.81
N MET A 37 3.89 -4.87 -11.65
CA MET A 37 3.24 -6.15 -11.37
C MET A 37 1.94 -6.30 -12.17
N ALA A 38 1.11 -5.26 -12.17
CA ALA A 38 -0.13 -5.19 -12.95
C ALA A 38 0.12 -5.37 -14.46
N GLN A 39 1.18 -4.76 -15.00
CA GLN A 39 1.55 -4.91 -16.41
C GLN A 39 2.01 -6.33 -16.75
N LYS A 40 2.83 -6.95 -15.88
CA LYS A 40 3.25 -8.35 -16.05
C LYS A 40 2.05 -9.29 -16.09
N VAL A 41 1.09 -9.08 -15.20
CA VAL A 41 -0.11 -9.89 -15.05
C VAL A 41 -1.10 -9.67 -16.21
N LYS A 42 -1.27 -8.43 -16.70
CA LYS A 42 -2.06 -8.13 -17.90
C LYS A 42 -1.47 -8.76 -19.17
N GLY A 43 -0.15 -8.85 -19.28
CA GLY A 43 0.53 -9.47 -20.42
C GLY A 43 0.31 -10.98 -20.56
N GLN A 44 -0.20 -11.65 -19.52
CA GLN A 44 -0.37 -13.11 -19.48
C GLN A 44 -1.81 -13.58 -19.79
N GLY A 45 -2.78 -12.68 -19.98
CA GLY A 45 -4.16 -13.02 -20.35
C GLY A 45 -5.22 -12.35 -19.48
N SER A 46 -6.36 -12.02 -20.09
CA SER A 46 -7.32 -10.95 -19.76
C SER A 46 -8.10 -11.02 -18.43
N LYS A 47 -7.66 -11.75 -17.41
CA LYS A 47 -8.22 -11.77 -16.05
C LYS A 47 -7.13 -12.06 -15.02
N GLY A 48 -6.02 -11.36 -15.17
CA GLY A 48 -4.85 -11.59 -14.34
C GLY A 48 -5.13 -11.30 -12.86
N LYS A 49 -4.65 -12.19 -12.00
CA LYS A 49 -4.81 -12.13 -10.55
C LYS A 49 -3.49 -11.66 -9.93
N LEU A 50 -3.53 -10.66 -9.06
CA LEU A 50 -2.36 -10.31 -8.24
C LEU A 50 -2.26 -11.33 -7.11
N GLY A 51 -1.12 -12.02 -7.01
CA GLY A 51 -0.90 -13.00 -5.95
C GLY A 51 -0.76 -12.32 -4.59
N GLY A 52 -1.23 -12.98 -3.53
CA GLY A 52 -1.18 -12.43 -2.18
C GLY A 52 0.24 -12.13 -1.67
N ALA A 53 1.25 -12.87 -2.13
CA ALA A 53 2.65 -12.60 -1.84
C ALA A 53 3.15 -11.27 -2.44
N ASP A 54 2.65 -10.87 -3.62
CA ASP A 54 3.03 -9.61 -4.26
C ASP A 54 2.40 -8.42 -3.55
N VAL A 55 1.13 -8.56 -3.17
CA VAL A 55 0.42 -7.57 -2.34
C VAL A 55 1.08 -7.43 -0.97
N TRP A 56 1.43 -8.55 -0.33
CA TRP A 56 2.14 -8.52 0.94
C TRP A 56 3.50 -7.83 0.82
N ARG A 57 4.25 -8.08 -0.27
CA ARG A 57 5.52 -7.41 -0.51
C ARG A 57 5.38 -5.89 -0.69
N LEU A 58 4.31 -5.44 -1.35
CA LEU A 58 4.00 -4.00 -1.45
C LEU A 58 3.82 -3.38 -0.06
N TYR A 59 3.13 -4.09 0.83
CA TYR A 59 2.94 -3.66 2.21
C TYR A 59 4.23 -3.71 3.04
N ASP A 60 4.90 -4.86 3.12
CA ASP A 60 6.04 -5.10 3.98
C ASP A 60 7.31 -4.33 3.53
N THR A 61 7.64 -4.40 2.23
CA THR A 61 8.88 -3.81 1.71
C THR A 61 8.72 -2.34 1.34
N TYR A 62 7.57 -1.98 0.77
CA TYR A 62 7.34 -0.64 0.22
C TYR A 62 6.40 0.21 1.06
N GLY A 63 5.93 -0.28 2.22
CA GLY A 63 5.02 0.44 3.10
C GLY A 63 3.68 0.78 2.45
N PHE A 64 3.34 0.11 1.34
CA PHE A 64 2.17 0.46 0.53
C PHE A 64 0.92 -0.24 1.09
N PRO A 65 -0.12 0.51 1.49
CA PRO A 65 -1.30 -0.09 2.11
C PRO A 65 -1.96 -1.17 1.25
N VAL A 66 -2.32 -2.29 1.88
CA VAL A 66 -3.04 -3.39 1.23
C VAL A 66 -4.38 -2.89 0.68
N ASP A 67 -5.08 -2.01 1.41
CA ASP A 67 -6.35 -1.45 0.98
C ASP A 67 -6.22 -0.59 -0.30
N LEU A 68 -5.17 0.23 -0.41
CA LEU A 68 -4.89 0.99 -1.64
C LEU A 68 -4.56 0.05 -2.80
N THR A 69 -3.79 -1.01 -2.54
CA THR A 69 -3.48 -2.02 -3.56
C THR A 69 -4.75 -2.68 -4.10
N LYS A 70 -5.73 -2.97 -3.24
CA LYS A 70 -7.04 -3.53 -3.63
C LYS A 70 -7.83 -2.59 -4.51
N ILE A 71 -7.94 -1.32 -4.11
CA ILE A 71 -8.65 -0.30 -4.88
C ILE A 71 -8.02 -0.18 -6.28
N MET A 72 -6.70 -0.04 -6.36
CA MET A 72 -5.99 0.08 -7.63
C MET A 72 -6.11 -1.18 -8.52
N ALA A 73 -6.15 -2.37 -7.90
CA ALA A 73 -6.37 -3.62 -8.63
C ALA A 73 -7.77 -3.67 -9.23
N GLU A 74 -8.79 -3.32 -8.43
CA GLU A 74 -10.19 -3.27 -8.86
C GLU A 74 -10.38 -2.29 -10.03
N GLU A 75 -9.83 -1.08 -9.93
CA GLU A 75 -9.85 -0.07 -11.01
C GLU A 75 -9.23 -0.57 -12.32
N ARG A 76 -8.29 -1.51 -12.23
CA ARG A 76 -7.60 -2.09 -13.39
C ARG A 76 -8.21 -3.40 -13.90
N GLY A 77 -9.29 -3.87 -13.25
CA GLY A 77 -9.92 -5.15 -13.54
C GLY A 77 -9.05 -6.35 -13.12
N LEU A 78 -8.16 -6.18 -12.15
CA LEU A 78 -7.35 -7.22 -11.55
C LEU A 78 -8.03 -7.75 -10.28
N ALA A 79 -7.95 -9.05 -10.05
CA ALA A 79 -8.42 -9.65 -8.82
C ALA A 79 -7.27 -9.81 -7.81
N ILE A 80 -7.53 -9.55 -6.53
CA ILE A 80 -6.65 -9.90 -5.42
C ILE A 80 -7.34 -11.02 -4.63
N ASP A 81 -6.55 -11.97 -4.12
CA ASP A 81 -7.05 -13.02 -3.23
C ASP A 81 -6.64 -12.74 -1.80
N ASP A 82 -7.65 -12.39 -1.02
CA ASP A 82 -7.53 -12.09 0.40
C ASP A 82 -7.01 -13.26 1.22
N GLU A 83 -7.32 -14.50 0.86
CA GLU A 83 -6.79 -15.67 1.56
C GLU A 83 -5.29 -15.84 1.29
N GLU A 84 -4.85 -15.61 0.05
CA GLU A 84 -3.41 -15.64 -0.28
C GLU A 84 -2.66 -14.51 0.42
N VAL A 85 -3.26 -13.31 0.56
CA VAL A 85 -2.67 -12.20 1.31
C VAL A 85 -2.56 -12.56 2.79
N ALA A 86 -3.62 -13.12 3.39
CA ALA A 86 -3.61 -13.54 4.79
C ALA A 86 -2.57 -14.64 5.06
N LYS A 87 -2.43 -15.62 4.15
CA LYS A 87 -1.39 -16.65 4.23
C LYS A 87 0.02 -16.06 4.10
N ALA A 88 0.21 -15.09 3.21
CA ALA A 88 1.50 -14.41 3.07
C ALA A 88 1.86 -13.60 4.32
N GLN A 89 0.88 -12.94 4.93
CA GLN A 89 1.02 -12.24 6.21
C GLN A 89 1.41 -13.19 7.35
N GLU A 90 0.72 -14.32 7.47
CA GLU A 90 1.00 -15.33 8.50
C GLU A 90 2.42 -15.87 8.35
N LYS A 91 2.80 -16.26 7.13
CA LYS A 91 4.13 -16.77 6.82
C LYS A 91 5.25 -15.76 7.11
N ALA A 92 5.01 -14.48 6.86
CA ALA A 92 5.98 -13.42 7.16
C ALA A 92 6.10 -13.15 8.66
N ARG A 93 5.06 -13.42 9.44
CA ARG A 93 5.06 -13.25 10.91
C ARG A 93 5.75 -14.42 11.63
N GLU A 94 5.76 -15.61 11.04
CA GLU A 94 6.41 -16.81 11.58
C GLU A 94 7.89 -16.95 11.20
N ALA A 95 8.40 -16.09 10.31
CA ALA A 95 9.80 -16.08 9.84
C ALA A 95 10.70 -15.18 10.71
#